data_AF-A0A2A2JMA6-F1
#
_entry.id   AF-A0A2A2JMA6-F1
#
_cell.length_a   1.000
_cell.length_b   1.000
_cell.length_c   1.000
_cell.angle_alpha   90.00
_cell.angle_beta   90.00
_cell.angle_gamma   90.00
#
_symmetry.space_group_name_H-M   'P 1'
#
loop_
_entity.id
_entity.type
_entity.pdbx_description
1 polymer ?
#
loop_
_entity_poly.entity_id
_entity_poly.type
_entity_poly.pdbx_seq_one_letter_code
_entity_poly.pdbx_strand_id
1 'polypeptide(L)'
;MKTRLPLKNIEKSIFRSSRSCESSTPMNQSWRSKNWPPKKSSANRRSPGLSTEFRRDLSIIEIEFLRGIQSTRKLIGSGDITQKKLKEVIEEEITQQPEKRKENMIIIEFNPAHYMCLESVGDVKLKVTCDRGGADSKSTVQVHYRTIADTAQEQSDFIPKEGTITFPPGVNEREISVEIVDNDIYEDDEQFMVRLSQPRAFNQETFVQVPVRLGAASTATVLIVDDDHAGAFGFESEKFKVSESAGEFVAEVVRTRGARGEVSIPYKTVDGQAKAGKDYEHQEGVLRFRDNQTKAEIHIPIVNDTEYEKSEDFYIELSEPVWHKNIGEDDEGIEGKPVLSLAQCKVSITEDKVFRNFVDKAMTIGGVSIMVGTSSWKQQFKEAITLEPEEEGGQITLKDKIMHYVSLPWKLLFALIPPTDYFKGWVCFCVAIFMIGMLTAVIGDVASHFGCTVGLKDSVTAVSLVAMGTSLPDTFASKTAAIQDKWADSSIGNVTGSNAVNVFLGIGIAWAIASFVHFYRGTKFV
;
A
#
# COMPACT_ATOMS: atom_id res chain seq x y z
N MET A 1 13.71 -27.24 78.83
CA MET A 1 14.43 -28.54 78.92
C MET A 1 15.62 -28.47 77.96
N LYS A 2 16.81 -28.24 78.51
CA LYS A 2 18.01 -29.10 78.43
C LYS A 2 18.48 -29.30 76.97
N THR A 3 19.67 -28.86 76.53
CA THR A 3 20.89 -28.57 77.30
C THR A 3 21.94 -27.87 76.42
N ARG A 4 22.44 -26.74 76.93
CA ARG A 4 23.84 -26.27 77.00
C ARG A 4 24.80 -26.59 75.83
N LEU A 5 25.20 -25.52 75.11
CA LEU A 5 26.51 -24.82 75.18
C LEU A 5 27.71 -25.68 75.69
N PRO A 6 28.95 -25.48 75.19
CA PRO A 6 29.55 -24.14 75.29
C PRO A 6 30.68 -23.70 74.34
N LEU A 7 30.86 -22.37 74.29
CA LEU A 7 32.10 -21.58 74.49
C LEU A 7 33.29 -21.88 73.56
N LYS A 8 33.91 -20.90 72.89
CA LYS A 8 34.38 -19.58 73.35
C LYS A 8 34.56 -18.70 72.09
N ASN A 9 34.07 -17.46 72.05
CA ASN A 9 34.68 -16.25 72.65
C ASN A 9 36.10 -16.00 72.09
N ILE A 10 36.49 -14.81 71.63
CA ILE A 10 36.22 -13.45 72.10
C ILE A 10 36.78 -12.52 71.00
N GLU A 11 36.04 -11.48 70.58
CA GLU A 11 36.34 -10.05 70.87
C GLU A 11 37.73 -9.59 70.39
N LYS A 12 37.99 -8.39 69.90
CA LYS A 12 37.30 -7.10 69.84
C LYS A 12 38.21 -6.22 68.96
N SER A 13 37.64 -5.42 68.07
CA SER A 13 37.66 -3.95 68.11
C SER A 13 39.04 -3.28 68.21
N ILE A 14 39.33 -2.32 67.31
CA ILE A 14 39.41 -0.88 67.63
C ILE A 14 40.09 -0.10 66.50
N PHE A 15 39.28 0.81 65.93
CA PHE A 15 39.55 2.21 65.58
C PHE A 15 40.48 2.64 64.41
N ARG A 16 39.82 3.51 63.63
CA ARG A 16 40.22 4.86 63.18
C ARG A 16 41.09 5.00 61.92
N SER A 17 40.42 5.59 60.91
CA SER A 17 40.60 7.00 60.51
C SER A 17 41.10 7.23 59.09
N SER A 18 40.44 8.23 58.48
CA SER A 18 40.94 9.16 57.45
C SER A 18 41.14 8.68 56.00
N ARG A 19 40.11 8.99 55.20
CA ARG A 19 40.13 9.78 53.95
C ARG A 19 41.30 9.65 52.95
N SER A 20 40.87 9.29 51.74
CA SER A 20 41.14 9.90 50.42
C SER A 20 42.26 9.37 49.54
N CYS A 21 41.81 8.92 48.36
CA CYS A 21 42.40 8.98 47.03
C CYS A 21 43.87 8.56 46.87
N GLU A 22 44.10 7.40 46.25
CA GLU A 22 44.53 7.31 44.84
C GLU A 22 44.89 5.88 44.43
N SER A 23 44.30 5.47 43.30
CA SER A 23 44.91 4.67 42.23
C SER A 23 45.37 3.21 42.46
N SER A 24 45.16 2.44 41.39
CA SER A 24 45.90 1.23 40.98
C SER A 24 45.52 -0.12 41.63
N THR A 25 44.72 -0.91 40.91
CA THR A 25 44.61 -2.37 41.03
C THR A 25 45.64 -3.04 40.11
N PRO A 26 46.46 -3.98 40.61
CA PRO A 26 47.16 -4.95 39.78
C PRO A 26 46.62 -6.39 39.96
N MET A 27 46.44 -7.05 38.83
CA MET A 27 47.08 -8.32 38.45
C MET A 27 46.72 -9.67 39.13
N ASN A 28 46.47 -10.65 38.26
CA ASN A 28 46.73 -12.11 38.32
C ASN A 28 45.69 -13.14 38.84
N GLN A 29 45.27 -13.97 37.86
CA GLN A 29 45.34 -15.45 37.79
C GLN A 29 44.33 -16.37 38.52
N SER A 30 43.62 -17.16 37.67
CA SER A 30 43.59 -18.64 37.66
C SER A 30 42.56 -19.45 38.49
N TRP A 31 41.61 -20.06 37.74
CA TRP A 31 41.06 -21.45 37.81
C TRP A 31 40.51 -22.04 39.14
N ARG A 32 39.18 -22.33 39.20
CA ARG A 32 38.61 -23.71 39.28
C ARG A 32 37.06 -23.81 39.44
N SER A 33 36.49 -24.56 38.48
CA SER A 33 35.60 -25.74 38.64
C SER A 33 34.07 -25.65 38.79
N LYS A 34 33.46 -26.69 38.18
CA LYS A 34 32.13 -27.32 38.33
C LYS A 34 31.15 -26.98 37.20
N ASN A 35 30.41 -27.89 36.55
CA ASN A 35 30.37 -29.36 36.44
C ASN A 35 29.39 -29.65 35.27
N TRP A 36 29.68 -30.62 34.40
CA TRP A 36 28.84 -31.01 33.25
C TRP A 36 28.21 -32.39 33.50
N PRO A 37 26.92 -32.65 33.22
CA PRO A 37 26.32 -33.98 33.27
C PRO A 37 26.35 -34.70 31.90
N PRO A 38 26.26 -36.04 31.84
CA PRO A 38 26.89 -36.85 30.80
C PRO A 38 26.08 -36.96 29.49
N LYS A 39 26.82 -37.30 28.41
CA LYS A 39 26.34 -37.60 27.05
C LYS A 39 25.35 -38.77 27.01
N LYS A 40 24.25 -38.60 26.26
CA LYS A 40 23.55 -39.68 25.53
C LYS A 40 23.55 -39.37 24.02
N SER A 41 23.67 -40.42 23.24
CA SER A 41 23.93 -40.44 21.79
C SER A 41 22.67 -40.31 20.93
N SER A 42 22.93 -39.93 19.67
CA SER A 42 22.18 -40.13 18.42
C SER A 42 20.89 -39.31 18.16
N ALA A 43 20.99 -38.37 17.21
CA ALA A 43 20.37 -38.43 15.87
C ALA A 43 19.85 -37.07 15.37
N ASN A 44 20.39 -36.64 14.22
CA ASN A 44 19.85 -35.67 13.25
C ASN A 44 19.51 -34.22 13.71
N ARG A 45 20.49 -33.32 13.58
CA ARG A 45 20.25 -31.95 13.07
C ARG A 45 21.38 -31.58 12.11
N ARG A 46 21.02 -31.36 10.84
CA ARG A 46 21.90 -30.77 9.82
C ARG A 46 22.13 -29.31 10.20
N SER A 47 23.37 -28.96 10.50
CA SER A 47 23.87 -27.59 10.52
C SER A 47 23.77 -26.98 9.11
N PRO A 48 23.19 -25.78 8.91
CA PRO A 48 23.42 -25.04 7.67
C PRO A 48 24.91 -24.73 7.60
N GLY A 49 25.53 -25.11 6.48
CA GLY A 49 26.98 -25.02 6.31
C GLY A 49 27.45 -23.57 6.23
N LEU A 50 28.72 -23.37 6.63
CA LEU A 50 29.55 -22.18 6.40
C LEU A 50 29.46 -21.58 4.98
N SER A 51 28.95 -22.34 4.00
CA SER A 51 28.77 -21.92 2.60
C SER A 51 27.57 -20.99 2.37
N THR A 52 26.56 -20.97 3.26
CA THR A 52 25.38 -20.10 3.08
C THR A 52 25.58 -18.68 3.59
N GLU A 53 26.41 -18.48 4.62
CA GLU A 53 26.80 -17.14 5.10
C GLU A 53 27.81 -16.49 4.13
N PHE A 54 28.79 -17.25 3.65
CA PHE A 54 29.73 -16.77 2.63
C PHE A 54 29.06 -16.41 1.29
N ARG A 55 27.95 -17.09 0.94
CA ARG A 55 27.11 -16.73 -0.22
C ARG A 55 26.31 -15.44 -0.01
N ARG A 56 25.87 -15.17 1.23
CA ARG A 56 25.13 -13.95 1.58
C ARG A 56 26.04 -12.72 1.52
N ASP A 57 27.27 -12.83 2.02
CA ASP A 57 28.23 -11.74 2.00
C ASP A 57 28.72 -11.41 0.57
N LEU A 58 28.92 -12.44 -0.28
CA LEU A 58 29.24 -12.23 -1.69
C LEU A 58 28.09 -11.55 -2.46
N SER A 59 26.84 -11.92 -2.18
CA SER A 59 25.69 -11.29 -2.83
C SER A 59 25.50 -9.83 -2.42
N ILE A 60 25.84 -9.46 -1.18
CA ILE A 60 25.76 -8.06 -0.71
C ILE A 60 26.78 -7.17 -1.46
N ILE A 61 27.98 -7.69 -1.71
CA ILE A 61 29.03 -7.00 -2.50
C ILE A 61 28.60 -6.84 -3.96
N GLU A 62 27.99 -7.87 -4.54
CA GLU A 62 27.44 -7.85 -5.90
C GLU A 62 26.28 -6.83 -6.03
N ILE A 63 25.45 -6.71 -4.99
CA ILE A 63 24.32 -5.76 -4.92
C ILE A 63 24.80 -4.31 -4.77
N GLU A 64 25.79 -4.03 -3.91
CA GLU A 64 26.33 -2.67 -3.76
C GLU A 64 27.09 -2.21 -5.01
N PHE A 65 27.82 -3.11 -5.67
CA PHE A 65 28.50 -2.84 -6.94
C PHE A 65 27.51 -2.52 -8.08
N LEU A 66 26.45 -3.32 -8.25
CA LEU A 66 25.42 -3.06 -9.27
C LEU A 66 24.59 -1.81 -8.98
N ARG A 67 24.38 -1.48 -7.69
CA ARG A 67 23.67 -0.27 -7.28
C ARG A 67 24.47 1.01 -7.49
N GLY A 68 25.80 0.95 -7.37
CA GLY A 68 26.71 2.04 -7.78
C GLY A 68 26.62 2.36 -9.28
N ILE A 69 26.49 1.33 -10.12
CA ILE A 69 26.36 1.43 -11.58
C ILE A 69 24.96 1.96 -11.99
N GLN A 70 23.89 1.54 -11.30
CA GLN A 70 22.54 2.06 -11.58
C GLN A 70 22.32 3.51 -11.11
N SER A 71 22.96 3.91 -10.00
CA SER A 71 22.88 5.28 -9.48
C SER A 71 23.60 6.28 -10.42
N THR A 72 24.68 5.84 -11.07
CA THR A 72 25.35 6.61 -12.12
C THR A 72 24.54 6.66 -13.42
N ARG A 73 23.77 5.61 -13.77
CA ARG A 73 22.86 5.62 -14.93
C ARG A 73 21.66 6.57 -14.78
N LYS A 74 21.08 6.69 -13.57
CA LYS A 74 19.98 7.66 -13.30
C LYS A 74 20.42 9.12 -13.32
N LEU A 75 21.70 9.40 -13.07
CA LEU A 75 22.29 10.73 -13.15
C LEU A 75 22.62 11.17 -14.60
N ILE A 76 22.43 10.28 -15.60
CA ILE A 76 22.78 10.51 -17.01
C ILE A 76 21.51 10.55 -17.90
N GLY A 77 20.33 10.71 -17.31
CA GLY A 77 19.13 11.16 -18.03
C GLY A 77 18.51 10.15 -18.99
N SER A 78 17.81 9.13 -18.47
CA SER A 78 16.92 8.30 -19.28
C SER A 78 15.61 8.06 -18.51
N GLY A 79 14.54 8.73 -18.95
CA GLY A 79 13.22 8.73 -18.33
C GLY A 79 12.27 7.63 -18.83
N ASP A 80 11.20 7.39 -18.06
CA ASP A 80 10.20 6.33 -18.24
C ASP A 80 9.10 6.68 -19.28
N ILE A 81 8.88 5.77 -20.25
CA ILE A 81 8.12 6.02 -21.50
C ILE A 81 6.63 5.59 -21.40
N THR A 82 6.14 5.13 -20.23
CA THR A 82 4.87 4.38 -20.15
C THR A 82 3.60 5.19 -19.88
N GLN A 83 3.69 6.40 -19.29
CA GLN A 83 2.48 7.16 -18.90
C GLN A 83 1.89 8.05 -20.01
N LYS A 84 2.68 8.40 -21.04
CA LYS A 84 2.27 9.38 -22.06
C LYS A 84 1.32 8.79 -23.12
N LYS A 85 1.55 7.53 -23.52
CA LYS A 85 0.72 6.83 -24.52
C LYS A 85 -0.72 6.54 -24.05
N LEU A 86 -0.96 6.47 -22.74
CA LEU A 86 -2.30 6.20 -22.22
C LEU A 86 -3.22 7.43 -22.26
N LYS A 87 -2.64 8.63 -22.20
CA LYS A 87 -3.40 9.89 -22.26
C LYS A 87 -3.81 10.25 -23.69
N GLU A 88 -2.95 10.01 -24.66
CA GLU A 88 -3.22 10.31 -26.08
C GLU A 88 -4.37 9.45 -26.65
N VAL A 89 -4.51 8.19 -26.22
CA VAL A 89 -5.61 7.30 -26.66
C VAL A 89 -6.97 7.74 -26.11
N ILE A 90 -7.02 8.28 -24.89
CA ILE A 90 -8.27 8.74 -24.25
C ILE A 90 -8.76 10.05 -24.92
N GLU A 91 -7.85 10.89 -25.38
CA GLU A 91 -8.18 12.17 -26.03
C GLU A 91 -8.71 11.99 -27.47
N GLU A 92 -8.30 10.92 -28.16
CA GLU A 92 -8.78 10.58 -29.50
C GLU A 92 -10.20 10.00 -29.51
N GLU A 93 -10.64 9.30 -28.45
CA GLU A 93 -12.01 8.76 -28.35
C GLU A 93 -13.07 9.84 -28.08
N ILE A 94 -12.72 10.93 -27.37
CA ILE A 94 -13.65 12.02 -27.04
C ILE A 94 -13.97 12.89 -28.28
N THR A 95 -13.11 12.88 -29.30
CA THR A 95 -13.18 13.81 -30.44
C THR A 95 -14.09 13.29 -31.60
N GLN A 96 -14.58 12.05 -31.55
CA GLN A 96 -15.29 11.40 -32.67
C GLN A 96 -16.80 11.18 -32.48
N GLN A 97 -17.54 12.09 -31.83
CA GLN A 97 -19.01 12.10 -31.95
C GLN A 97 -19.48 13.11 -33.00
N PRO A 98 -20.22 12.70 -34.05
CA PRO A 98 -20.76 13.63 -35.03
C PRO A 98 -21.96 14.40 -34.46
N GLU A 99 -21.94 15.72 -34.54
CA GLU A 99 -23.08 16.58 -34.22
C GLU A 99 -24.29 16.23 -35.10
N LYS A 100 -25.35 15.67 -34.52
CA LYS A 100 -26.63 15.47 -35.21
C LYS A 100 -27.22 16.84 -35.56
N ARG A 101 -27.49 17.08 -36.86
CA ARG A 101 -28.29 18.22 -37.33
C ARG A 101 -29.60 18.28 -36.54
N LYS A 102 -29.78 19.31 -35.70
CA LYS A 102 -31.02 19.53 -34.96
C LYS A 102 -32.15 19.85 -35.94
N GLU A 103 -33.19 19.03 -35.94
CA GLU A 103 -34.43 19.28 -36.69
C GLU A 103 -35.10 20.57 -36.16
N ASN A 104 -35.81 21.32 -37.01
CA ASN A 104 -36.60 22.51 -36.61
C ASN A 104 -37.89 22.11 -35.88
N MET A 105 -37.76 21.38 -34.77
CA MET A 105 -38.89 20.89 -33.98
C MET A 105 -38.55 20.95 -32.50
N ILE A 106 -39.51 21.42 -31.70
CA ILE A 106 -39.36 21.45 -30.24
C ILE A 106 -39.62 20.04 -29.69
N ILE A 107 -38.74 19.57 -28.83
CA ILE A 107 -38.83 18.26 -28.17
C ILE A 107 -38.92 18.49 -26.66
N ILE A 108 -39.95 17.92 -26.05
CA ILE A 108 -40.13 17.93 -24.59
C ILE A 108 -39.99 16.50 -24.08
N GLU A 109 -39.14 16.30 -23.08
CA GLU A 109 -38.94 14.99 -22.45
C GLU A 109 -38.44 15.12 -21.01
N PHE A 110 -38.48 14.02 -20.28
CA PHE A 110 -37.83 13.91 -18.98
C PHE A 110 -36.32 13.69 -19.14
N ASN A 111 -35.53 14.32 -18.26
CA ASN A 111 -34.09 14.08 -18.19
C ASN A 111 -33.60 14.20 -16.74
N PRO A 112 -33.35 13.07 -16.04
CA PRO A 112 -33.41 11.68 -16.50
C PRO A 112 -34.84 11.14 -16.69
N ALA A 113 -35.00 9.94 -17.28
CA ALA A 113 -36.27 9.24 -17.44
C ALA A 113 -36.63 8.29 -16.28
N HIS A 114 -35.63 7.92 -15.47
CA HIS A 114 -35.79 7.06 -14.31
C HIS A 114 -35.32 7.83 -13.07
N TYR A 115 -36.14 7.79 -12.03
CA TYR A 115 -35.89 8.42 -10.74
C TYR A 115 -35.97 7.35 -9.66
N MET A 116 -35.18 7.53 -8.61
CA MET A 116 -35.18 6.68 -7.43
C MET A 116 -35.18 7.60 -6.23
N CYS A 117 -36.08 7.37 -5.29
CA CYS A 117 -36.15 8.09 -4.03
C CYS A 117 -36.45 7.13 -2.89
N LEU A 118 -36.04 7.51 -1.69
CA LEU A 118 -36.48 6.85 -0.46
C LEU A 118 -37.92 7.27 -0.16
N GLU A 119 -38.68 6.42 0.52
CA GLU A 119 -40.02 6.74 1.00
C GLU A 119 -40.02 7.99 1.89
N SER A 120 -39.02 8.08 2.79
CA SER A 120 -38.79 9.21 3.70
C SER A 120 -38.35 10.54 3.05
N VAL A 121 -38.30 10.65 1.71
CA VAL A 121 -37.86 11.88 1.00
C VAL A 121 -38.86 13.03 1.12
N GLY A 122 -40.15 12.74 1.30
CA GLY A 122 -41.25 13.70 1.29
C GLY A 122 -41.63 14.22 -0.11
N ASP A 123 -40.70 14.84 -0.86
CA ASP A 123 -40.98 15.31 -2.23
C ASP A 123 -39.92 14.91 -3.26
N VAL A 124 -40.35 14.21 -4.32
CA VAL A 124 -39.50 13.87 -5.47
C VAL A 124 -39.66 14.89 -6.60
N LYS A 125 -38.53 15.40 -7.11
CA LYS A 125 -38.48 16.43 -8.16
C LYS A 125 -38.07 15.85 -9.50
N LEU A 126 -39.00 15.83 -10.44
CA LEU A 126 -38.82 15.31 -11.80
C LEU A 126 -38.49 16.45 -12.75
N LYS A 127 -37.34 16.37 -13.40
CA LYS A 127 -36.85 17.39 -14.31
C LYS A 127 -37.35 17.13 -15.73
N VAL A 128 -38.04 18.12 -16.28
CA VAL A 128 -38.53 18.15 -17.66
C VAL A 128 -37.72 19.14 -18.46
N THR A 129 -37.13 18.67 -19.56
CA THR A 129 -36.35 19.47 -20.49
C THR A 129 -37.17 19.77 -21.75
N CYS A 130 -36.93 20.96 -22.28
CA CYS A 130 -37.50 21.46 -23.52
C CYS A 130 -36.34 21.85 -24.45
N ASP A 131 -35.95 20.95 -25.36
CA ASP A 131 -35.00 21.29 -26.42
C ASP A 131 -35.76 21.99 -27.54
N ARG A 132 -35.48 23.29 -27.71
CA ARG A 132 -36.06 24.09 -28.78
C ARG A 132 -35.36 23.87 -30.13
N GLY A 133 -34.26 23.13 -30.18
CA GLY A 133 -33.61 22.79 -31.44
C GLY A 133 -33.18 24.02 -32.24
N GLY A 134 -33.49 24.02 -33.54
CA GLY A 134 -33.45 25.19 -34.42
C GLY A 134 -34.78 25.95 -34.54
N ALA A 135 -35.77 25.62 -33.73
CA ALA A 135 -37.07 26.30 -33.72
C ALA A 135 -37.00 27.67 -33.04
N ASP A 136 -38.06 28.47 -33.19
CA ASP A 136 -38.13 29.85 -32.72
C ASP A 136 -37.86 29.98 -31.21
N SER A 137 -36.78 30.67 -30.86
CA SER A 137 -36.34 30.93 -29.48
C SER A 137 -37.37 31.72 -28.65
N LYS A 138 -38.34 32.39 -29.29
CA LYS A 138 -39.41 33.15 -28.64
C LYS A 138 -40.71 32.34 -28.41
N SER A 139 -40.68 31.04 -28.66
CA SER A 139 -41.85 30.17 -28.45
C SER A 139 -42.09 29.86 -26.97
N THR A 140 -43.37 29.94 -26.57
CA THR A 140 -43.86 29.41 -25.29
C THR A 140 -44.36 28.00 -25.51
N VAL A 141 -43.96 27.08 -24.64
CA VAL A 141 -44.29 25.66 -24.75
C VAL A 141 -45.08 25.24 -23.52
N GLN A 142 -46.18 24.53 -23.72
CA GLN A 142 -47.05 24.01 -22.68
C GLN A 142 -47.19 22.50 -22.83
N VAL A 143 -47.14 21.77 -21.71
CA VAL A 143 -47.31 20.32 -21.68
C VAL A 143 -48.11 19.92 -20.45
N HIS A 144 -49.03 18.98 -20.60
CA HIS A 144 -49.79 18.42 -19.49
C HIS A 144 -49.02 17.24 -18.90
N TYR A 145 -49.07 17.08 -17.58
CA TYR A 145 -48.53 15.91 -16.90
C TYR A 145 -49.57 15.33 -15.95
N ARG A 146 -49.48 14.02 -15.72
CA ARG A 146 -50.22 13.32 -14.67
C ARG A 146 -49.41 12.14 -14.14
N THR A 147 -49.57 11.84 -12.85
CA THR A 147 -49.11 10.59 -12.25
C THR A 147 -50.02 9.43 -12.68
N ILE A 148 -49.47 8.21 -12.72
CA ILE A 148 -50.15 6.97 -13.05
C ILE A 148 -49.59 5.92 -12.10
N ALA A 149 -50.46 5.31 -11.29
CA ALA A 149 -50.11 4.18 -10.44
C ALA A 149 -49.65 2.98 -11.27
N ASP A 150 -48.73 2.20 -10.72
CA ASP A 150 -48.28 0.92 -11.27
C ASP A 150 -48.26 -0.12 -10.16
N THR A 151 -47.11 -0.35 -9.50
CA THR A 151 -47.07 -1.16 -8.27
C THR A 151 -47.36 -0.31 -7.04
N ALA A 152 -46.83 0.92 -7.00
CA ALA A 152 -47.17 1.91 -5.98
C ALA A 152 -48.61 2.42 -6.18
N GLN A 153 -49.37 2.45 -5.09
CA GLN A 153 -50.76 2.87 -4.98
C GLN A 153 -50.91 4.36 -4.66
N GLU A 154 -51.99 4.95 -5.19
CA GLU A 154 -52.33 6.35 -4.91
C GLU A 154 -52.82 6.51 -3.47
N GLN A 155 -52.40 7.60 -2.82
CA GLN A 155 -52.72 7.95 -1.42
C GLN A 155 -52.13 7.04 -0.35
N SER A 156 -51.63 5.84 -0.72
CA SER A 156 -50.83 4.99 0.16
C SER A 156 -49.37 5.43 0.10
N ASP A 157 -48.77 5.43 -1.11
CA ASP A 157 -47.31 5.54 -1.26
C ASP A 157 -46.92 6.87 -1.94
N PHE A 158 -47.82 7.43 -2.75
CA PHE A 158 -47.65 8.78 -3.29
C PHE A 158 -48.98 9.52 -3.45
N ILE A 159 -48.92 10.85 -3.41
CA ILE A 159 -50.09 11.70 -3.63
C ILE A 159 -50.26 11.96 -5.13
N PRO A 160 -51.36 11.52 -5.77
CA PRO A 160 -51.58 11.69 -7.20
C PRO A 160 -51.66 13.17 -7.58
N LYS A 161 -50.98 13.53 -8.67
CA LYS A 161 -50.83 14.91 -9.12
C LYS A 161 -50.98 15.04 -10.64
N GLU A 162 -51.77 16.02 -11.05
CA GLU A 162 -51.92 16.41 -12.45
C GLU A 162 -51.81 17.93 -12.62
N GLY A 163 -51.35 18.37 -13.79
CA GLY A 163 -51.21 19.80 -14.06
C GLY A 163 -50.63 20.12 -15.44
N THR A 164 -50.33 21.40 -15.65
CA THR A 164 -49.73 21.90 -16.89
C THR A 164 -48.45 22.66 -16.58
N ILE A 165 -47.38 22.30 -17.26
CA ILE A 165 -46.09 22.99 -17.20
C ILE A 165 -46.01 23.97 -18.36
N THR A 166 -45.62 25.21 -18.05
CA THR A 166 -45.36 26.24 -19.06
C THR A 166 -43.87 26.61 -19.07
N PHE A 167 -43.25 26.48 -20.23
CA PHE A 167 -41.90 26.92 -20.54
C PHE A 167 -41.97 28.29 -21.25
N PRO A 168 -41.71 29.40 -20.54
CA PRO A 168 -41.61 30.71 -21.16
C PRO A 168 -40.39 30.77 -22.10
N PRO A 169 -40.32 31.79 -22.98
CA PRO A 169 -39.19 31.98 -23.88
C PRO A 169 -37.84 31.97 -23.14
N GLY A 170 -36.86 31.23 -23.67
CA GLY A 170 -35.53 31.10 -23.08
C GLY A 170 -35.39 30.15 -21.88
N VAL A 171 -36.48 29.60 -21.33
CA VAL A 171 -36.42 28.62 -20.24
C VAL A 171 -36.52 27.20 -20.80
N ASN A 172 -35.46 26.43 -20.70
CA ASN A 172 -35.36 25.07 -21.25
C ASN A 172 -35.66 23.97 -20.22
N GLU A 173 -35.81 24.29 -18.93
CA GLU A 173 -35.93 23.30 -17.86
C GLU A 173 -37.01 23.72 -16.85
N ARG A 174 -37.80 22.76 -16.39
CA ARG A 174 -38.80 22.91 -15.33
C ARG A 174 -38.85 21.63 -14.50
N GLU A 175 -39.32 21.75 -13.27
CA GLU A 175 -39.44 20.62 -12.34
C GLU A 175 -40.90 20.37 -11.98
N ILE A 176 -41.25 19.09 -11.81
CA ILE A 176 -42.51 18.63 -11.23
C ILE A 176 -42.17 18.05 -9.85
N SER A 177 -42.76 18.57 -8.78
CA SER A 177 -42.69 17.92 -7.47
C SER A 177 -43.87 16.96 -7.29
N VAL A 178 -43.62 15.73 -6.88
CA VAL A 178 -44.64 14.76 -6.44
C VAL A 178 -44.36 14.43 -4.98
N GLU A 179 -45.39 14.42 -4.15
CA GLU A 179 -45.27 14.11 -2.72
C GLU A 179 -45.31 12.59 -2.53
N ILE A 180 -44.34 12.06 -1.80
CA ILE A 180 -44.21 10.66 -1.39
C ILE A 180 -44.75 10.57 0.05
N VAL A 181 -45.57 9.55 0.30
CA VAL A 181 -46.14 9.30 1.63
C VAL A 181 -45.16 8.39 2.36
N ASP A 182 -44.86 8.71 3.61
CA ASP A 182 -43.88 8.04 4.47
C ASP A 182 -44.61 7.35 5.61
N ASN A 183 -44.37 6.05 5.78
CA ASN A 183 -44.95 5.26 6.85
C ASN A 183 -43.87 4.54 7.70
N ASP A 184 -44.25 3.50 8.44
CA ASP A 184 -43.38 2.82 9.44
C ASP A 184 -43.42 1.28 9.25
N ILE A 185 -43.93 0.84 8.09
CA ILE A 185 -44.21 -0.54 7.73
C ILE A 185 -43.36 -0.86 6.52
N TYR A 186 -42.57 -1.94 6.63
CA TYR A 186 -41.77 -2.40 5.51
C TYR A 186 -42.65 -2.85 4.35
N GLU A 187 -42.38 -2.26 3.19
CA GLU A 187 -42.95 -2.61 1.87
C GLU A 187 -41.81 -2.99 0.90
N ASP A 188 -42.13 -3.75 -0.15
CA ASP A 188 -41.14 -4.06 -1.20
C ASP A 188 -40.96 -2.84 -2.12
N ASP A 189 -39.82 -2.70 -2.81
CA ASP A 189 -39.58 -1.59 -3.74
C ASP A 189 -40.73 -1.43 -4.76
N GLU A 190 -41.39 -0.26 -4.75
CA GLU A 190 -42.54 0.03 -5.59
C GLU A 190 -42.26 1.12 -6.62
N GLN A 191 -43.06 1.20 -7.68
CA GLN A 191 -42.90 2.23 -8.70
C GLN A 191 -44.22 2.83 -9.15
N PHE A 192 -44.16 4.10 -9.54
CA PHE A 192 -45.22 4.79 -10.28
C PHE A 192 -44.64 5.53 -11.49
N MET A 193 -45.51 5.96 -12.39
CA MET A 193 -45.11 6.65 -13.62
C MET A 193 -45.66 8.08 -13.67
N VAL A 194 -44.90 8.98 -14.27
CA VAL A 194 -45.36 10.35 -14.59
C VAL A 194 -45.32 10.55 -16.09
N ARG A 195 -46.47 10.81 -16.71
CA ARG A 195 -46.62 10.87 -18.16
C ARG A 195 -46.85 12.28 -18.65
N LEU A 196 -46.08 12.70 -19.64
CA LEU A 196 -46.32 13.93 -20.41
C LEU A 196 -47.36 13.67 -21.52
N SER A 197 -48.25 14.61 -21.73
CA SER A 197 -49.29 14.54 -22.73
C SER A 197 -49.61 15.92 -23.31
N GLN A 198 -50.24 15.92 -24.49
CA GLN A 198 -50.78 17.12 -25.14
C GLN A 198 -49.77 18.30 -25.22
N PRO A 199 -48.57 18.13 -25.81
CA PRO A 199 -47.64 19.24 -25.97
C PRO A 199 -48.22 20.28 -26.95
N ARG A 200 -48.09 21.55 -26.61
CA ARG A 200 -48.50 22.70 -27.45
C ARG A 200 -47.41 23.75 -27.42
N ALA A 201 -47.07 24.31 -28.57
CA ALA A 201 -46.11 25.41 -28.66
C ALA A 201 -46.65 26.53 -29.56
N PHE A 202 -46.50 27.77 -29.12
CA PHE A 202 -46.93 28.94 -29.85
C PHE A 202 -45.98 30.11 -29.61
N ASN A 203 -45.80 30.96 -30.61
CA ASN A 203 -45.10 32.23 -30.45
C ASN A 203 -46.12 33.29 -29.94
N GLN A 204 -45.80 33.97 -28.84
CA GLN A 204 -46.68 34.97 -28.23
C GLN A 204 -46.80 36.26 -29.05
N GLU A 205 -45.79 36.61 -29.86
CA GLU A 205 -45.78 37.83 -30.67
C GLU A 205 -46.58 37.67 -31.97
N THR A 206 -46.53 36.48 -32.58
CA THR A 206 -47.15 36.20 -33.89
C THR A 206 -48.40 35.32 -33.81
N PHE A 207 -48.68 34.73 -32.64
CA PHE A 207 -49.75 33.75 -32.41
C PHE A 207 -49.69 32.53 -33.35
N VAL A 208 -48.53 32.25 -33.95
CA VAL A 208 -48.31 31.12 -34.84
C VAL A 208 -47.94 29.88 -34.02
N GLN A 209 -48.55 28.73 -34.36
CA GLN A 209 -48.19 27.45 -33.76
C GLN A 209 -46.83 26.97 -34.26
N VAL A 210 -46.01 26.47 -33.33
CA VAL A 210 -44.69 25.92 -33.61
C VAL A 210 -44.78 24.39 -33.48
N PRO A 211 -44.18 23.61 -34.40
CA PRO A 211 -44.19 22.16 -34.30
C PRO A 211 -43.48 21.68 -33.03
N VAL A 212 -44.20 20.89 -32.23
CA VAL A 212 -43.72 20.31 -30.98
C VAL A 212 -44.06 18.82 -30.92
N ARG A 213 -43.15 18.02 -30.38
CA ARG A 213 -43.39 16.61 -30.08
C ARG A 213 -42.86 16.24 -28.70
N LEU A 214 -43.36 15.13 -28.17
CA LEU A 214 -42.74 14.47 -27.04
C LEU A 214 -41.47 13.75 -27.52
N GLY A 215 -40.42 13.80 -26.70
CA GLY A 215 -39.19 13.06 -26.92
C GLY A 215 -39.34 11.59 -26.56
N ALA A 216 -38.21 10.88 -26.52
CA ALA A 216 -38.21 9.44 -26.25
C ALA A 216 -38.65 9.17 -24.80
N ALA A 217 -38.20 10.00 -23.86
CA ALA A 217 -38.59 9.96 -22.46
C ALA A 217 -39.86 10.78 -22.21
N SER A 218 -40.98 10.39 -22.81
CA SER A 218 -42.30 11.01 -22.60
C SER A 218 -42.97 10.61 -21.28
N THR A 219 -42.47 9.54 -20.66
CA THR A 219 -42.91 9.02 -19.37
C THR A 219 -41.67 8.85 -18.50
N ALA A 220 -41.72 9.35 -17.27
CA ALA A 220 -40.73 9.08 -16.25
C ALA A 220 -41.22 7.95 -15.34
N THR A 221 -40.33 7.06 -14.93
CA THR A 221 -40.60 6.05 -13.90
C THR A 221 -39.92 6.49 -12.61
N VAL A 222 -40.65 6.45 -11.51
CA VAL A 222 -40.15 6.76 -10.17
C VAL A 222 -40.22 5.47 -9.37
N LEU A 223 -39.06 5.01 -8.89
CA LEU A 223 -38.94 3.91 -7.94
C LEU A 223 -38.88 4.49 -6.53
N ILE A 224 -39.80 4.06 -5.68
CA ILE A 224 -39.82 4.30 -4.24
C ILE A 224 -39.10 3.11 -3.60
N VAL A 225 -38.04 3.42 -2.87
CA VAL A 225 -37.25 2.43 -2.12
C VAL A 225 -37.62 2.56 -0.65
N ASP A 226 -38.11 1.48 -0.07
CA ASP A 226 -38.47 1.39 1.35
C ASP A 226 -37.22 1.49 2.23
N ASP A 227 -37.32 2.22 3.34
CA ASP A 227 -36.27 2.34 4.35
C ASP A 227 -36.67 1.84 5.76
N ASP A 228 -37.80 1.15 5.86
CA ASP A 228 -38.40 0.63 7.09
C ASP A 228 -38.04 -0.82 7.43
N HIS A 229 -37.25 -1.48 6.60
CA HIS A 229 -36.69 -2.78 6.95
C HIS A 229 -35.88 -2.68 8.27
N ALA A 230 -36.01 -3.69 9.14
CA ALA A 230 -35.21 -3.76 10.37
C ALA A 230 -33.70 -3.93 10.15
N GLY A 231 -33.27 -4.08 8.90
CA GLY A 231 -31.89 -4.18 8.47
C GLY A 231 -31.33 -5.60 8.39
N ALA A 232 -30.31 -5.74 7.55
CA ALA A 232 -29.47 -6.91 7.42
C ALA A 232 -28.10 -6.66 8.06
N PHE A 233 -27.67 -7.56 8.94
CA PHE A 233 -26.50 -7.37 9.80
C PHE A 233 -25.38 -8.33 9.42
N GLY A 234 -24.17 -7.80 9.30
CA GLY A 234 -22.98 -8.62 9.03
C GLY A 234 -21.69 -7.84 9.14
N PHE A 235 -20.57 -8.55 9.03
CA PHE A 235 -19.25 -7.91 8.98
C PHE A 235 -19.00 -7.21 7.64
N GLU A 236 -18.13 -6.20 7.64
CA GLU A 236 -17.70 -5.53 6.40
C GLU A 236 -16.94 -6.47 5.44
N SER A 237 -16.22 -7.46 6.00
CA SER A 237 -15.43 -8.43 5.23
C SER A 237 -15.45 -9.82 5.85
N GLU A 238 -15.31 -10.85 5.02
CA GLU A 238 -15.16 -12.24 5.48
C GLU A 238 -13.82 -12.49 6.15
N LYS A 239 -12.80 -11.69 5.81
CA LYS A 239 -11.41 -11.94 6.20
C LYS A 239 -10.75 -10.65 6.64
N PHE A 240 -10.36 -10.61 7.91
CA PHE A 240 -9.56 -9.55 8.49
C PHE A 240 -8.14 -10.01 8.73
N LYS A 241 -7.21 -9.07 8.72
CA LYS A 241 -5.81 -9.31 9.08
C LYS A 241 -5.42 -8.32 10.15
N VAL A 242 -4.91 -8.84 11.26
CA VAL A 242 -4.45 -8.03 12.40
C VAL A 242 -3.01 -8.39 12.73
N SER A 243 -2.24 -7.38 13.15
CA SER A 243 -0.88 -7.60 13.65
C SER A 243 -0.94 -8.05 15.10
N GLU A 244 -0.06 -8.95 15.53
CA GLU A 244 0.07 -9.32 16.96
C GLU A 244 0.42 -8.10 17.82
N SER A 245 1.18 -7.16 17.28
CA SER A 245 1.52 -5.90 17.96
C SER A 245 0.37 -4.88 18.05
N ALA A 246 -0.80 -5.16 17.45
CA ALA A 246 -1.93 -4.22 17.45
C ALA A 246 -2.56 -4.04 18.83
N GLY A 247 -2.46 -5.05 19.71
CA GLY A 247 -3.02 -5.05 21.07
C GLY A 247 -4.54 -5.23 21.13
N GLU A 248 -5.30 -4.68 20.19
CA GLU A 248 -6.74 -4.88 20.08
C GLU A 248 -7.16 -4.95 18.60
N PHE A 249 -8.09 -5.85 18.31
CA PHE A 249 -8.80 -5.94 17.04
C PHE A 249 -10.22 -5.40 17.21
N VAL A 250 -10.60 -4.44 16.37
CA VAL A 250 -11.95 -3.88 16.33
C VAL A 250 -12.67 -4.44 15.12
N ALA A 251 -13.67 -5.28 15.34
CA ALA A 251 -14.52 -5.81 14.28
C ALA A 251 -15.77 -4.94 14.14
N GLU A 252 -15.95 -4.32 12.97
CA GLU A 252 -17.13 -3.51 12.68
C GLU A 252 -18.27 -4.40 12.12
N VAL A 253 -19.44 -4.34 12.75
CA VAL A 253 -20.68 -4.96 12.27
C VAL A 253 -21.56 -3.86 11.68
N VAL A 254 -21.93 -4.04 10.42
CA VAL A 254 -22.69 -3.09 9.63
C VAL A 254 -24.12 -3.58 9.48
N ARG A 255 -25.08 -2.68 9.69
CA ARG A 255 -26.51 -2.84 9.41
C ARG A 255 -26.83 -2.16 8.08
N THR A 256 -27.38 -2.92 7.16
CA THR A 256 -27.68 -2.53 5.76
C THR A 256 -29.16 -2.75 5.45
N ARG A 257 -29.66 -2.28 4.30
CA ARG A 257 -31.06 -2.44 3.85
C ARG A 257 -32.14 -1.74 4.70
N GLY A 258 -31.78 -1.12 5.81
CA GLY A 258 -32.69 -0.38 6.67
C GLY A 258 -32.13 -0.26 8.08
N ALA A 259 -32.62 0.71 8.85
CA ALA A 259 -32.15 0.99 10.21
C ALA A 259 -33.28 1.08 11.23
N ARG A 260 -34.47 0.55 10.89
CA ARG A 260 -35.69 0.73 11.67
C ARG A 260 -35.78 -0.17 12.90
N GLY A 261 -36.07 0.42 14.05
CA GLY A 261 -36.26 -0.28 15.32
C GLY A 261 -34.98 -0.76 16.00
N GLU A 262 -35.14 -1.22 17.25
CA GLU A 262 -34.05 -1.74 18.08
C GLU A 262 -33.82 -3.24 17.85
N VAL A 263 -32.58 -3.62 17.55
CA VAL A 263 -32.18 -5.02 17.29
C VAL A 263 -30.98 -5.38 18.15
N SER A 264 -31.04 -6.57 18.78
CA SER A 264 -29.94 -7.12 19.56
C SER A 264 -29.33 -8.34 18.88
N ILE A 265 -28.00 -8.39 18.76
CA ILE A 265 -27.27 -9.44 18.04
C ILE A 265 -26.25 -10.05 18.97
N PRO A 266 -26.47 -11.27 19.47
CA PRO A 266 -25.47 -12.00 20.22
C PRO A 266 -24.28 -12.34 19.33
N TYR A 267 -23.07 -12.25 19.86
CA TYR A 267 -21.85 -12.66 19.19
C TYR A 267 -20.94 -13.44 20.12
N LYS A 268 -20.08 -14.26 19.53
CA LYS A 268 -19.04 -15.03 20.24
C LYS A 268 -17.81 -15.20 19.37
N THR A 269 -16.65 -15.33 19.99
CA THR A 269 -15.43 -15.76 19.30
C THR A 269 -15.29 -17.28 19.32
N VAL A 270 -14.78 -17.85 18.23
CA VAL A 270 -14.58 -19.29 18.04
C VAL A 270 -13.14 -19.55 17.64
N ASP A 271 -12.50 -20.47 18.36
CA ASP A 271 -11.11 -20.86 18.12
C ASP A 271 -10.92 -21.48 16.74
N GLY A 272 -9.89 -21.03 16.03
CA GLY A 272 -9.38 -21.67 14.82
C GLY A 272 -8.01 -22.31 15.10
N GLN A 273 -7.00 -21.89 14.33
CA GLN A 273 -5.60 -22.15 14.65
C GLN A 273 -5.16 -21.35 15.88
N ALA A 274 -5.57 -20.08 15.95
CA ALA A 274 -5.38 -19.23 17.12
C ALA A 274 -6.32 -19.68 18.25
N LYS A 275 -5.82 -19.71 19.48
CA LYS A 275 -6.49 -20.16 20.70
C LYS A 275 -6.73 -19.03 21.68
N ALA A 276 -7.94 -19.00 22.23
CA ALA A 276 -8.29 -18.10 23.31
C ALA A 276 -7.37 -18.27 24.53
N GLY A 277 -6.92 -17.14 25.10
CA GLY A 277 -6.02 -17.06 26.24
C GLY A 277 -4.52 -17.20 25.90
N LYS A 278 -4.19 -17.61 24.67
CA LYS A 278 -2.82 -17.61 24.14
C LYS A 278 -2.61 -16.48 23.13
N ASP A 279 -3.44 -16.45 22.09
CA ASP A 279 -3.23 -15.55 20.93
C ASP A 279 -4.24 -14.38 20.93
N TYR A 280 -5.42 -14.58 21.53
CA TYR A 280 -6.44 -13.55 21.72
C TYR A 280 -7.29 -13.84 22.97
N GLU A 281 -8.02 -12.86 23.50
CA GLU A 281 -8.95 -13.10 24.61
C GLU A 281 -10.35 -13.48 24.10
N HIS A 282 -10.95 -14.55 24.67
CA HIS A 282 -12.31 -14.95 24.30
C HIS A 282 -13.30 -13.87 24.69
N GLN A 283 -14.20 -13.52 23.76
CA GLN A 283 -15.20 -12.48 23.94
C GLN A 283 -16.56 -13.00 23.48
N GLU A 284 -17.55 -12.83 24.33
CA GLU A 284 -18.96 -13.08 24.05
C GLU A 284 -19.81 -11.92 24.57
N GLY A 285 -20.88 -11.60 23.86
CA GLY A 285 -21.69 -10.44 24.21
C GLY A 285 -22.89 -10.26 23.32
N VAL A 286 -23.57 -9.12 23.47
CA VAL A 286 -24.73 -8.75 22.65
C VAL A 286 -24.53 -7.33 22.15
N LEU A 287 -24.45 -7.18 20.84
CA LEU A 287 -24.50 -5.88 20.18
C LEU A 287 -25.93 -5.37 20.20
N ARG A 288 -26.13 -4.11 20.62
CA ARG A 288 -27.44 -3.45 20.59
C ARG A 288 -27.40 -2.33 19.57
N PHE A 289 -28.20 -2.46 18.52
CA PHE A 289 -28.44 -1.42 17.54
C PHE A 289 -29.69 -0.66 17.93
N ARG A 290 -29.55 0.63 18.21
CA ARG A 290 -30.69 1.53 18.40
C ARG A 290 -31.36 1.82 17.05
N ASP A 291 -32.55 2.41 17.13
CA ASP A 291 -33.21 2.95 15.95
C ASP A 291 -32.28 3.93 15.22
N ASN A 292 -32.25 3.84 13.88
CA ASN A 292 -31.37 4.62 13.00
C ASN A 292 -29.85 4.41 13.19
N GLN A 293 -29.42 3.44 14.00
CA GLN A 293 -28.01 3.08 14.14
C GLN A 293 -27.60 2.05 13.07
N THR A 294 -26.56 2.37 12.30
CA THR A 294 -26.10 1.54 11.16
C THR A 294 -24.81 0.75 11.43
N LYS A 295 -24.08 1.08 12.50
CA LYS A 295 -22.76 0.47 12.81
C LYS A 295 -22.62 0.20 14.31
N ALA A 296 -21.94 -0.90 14.64
CA ALA A 296 -21.50 -1.22 15.98
C ALA A 296 -20.15 -1.95 15.93
N GLU A 297 -19.36 -1.82 16.99
CA GLU A 297 -18.00 -2.34 17.06
C GLU A 297 -17.88 -3.43 18.13
N ILE A 298 -17.12 -4.47 17.82
CA ILE A 298 -16.72 -5.54 18.75
C ILE A 298 -15.22 -5.40 19.02
N HIS A 299 -14.86 -5.24 20.28
CA HIS A 299 -13.48 -5.10 20.73
C HIS A 299 -12.94 -6.45 21.23
N ILE A 300 -11.88 -6.93 20.59
CA ILE A 300 -11.22 -8.20 20.91
C ILE A 300 -9.74 -7.93 21.22
N PRO A 301 -9.31 -8.09 22.48
CA PRO A 301 -7.89 -7.99 22.83
C PRO A 301 -7.07 -9.07 22.12
N ILE A 302 -5.97 -8.66 21.49
CA ILE A 302 -5.00 -9.54 20.84
C ILE A 302 -3.78 -9.65 21.75
N VAL A 303 -3.37 -10.87 22.06
CA VAL A 303 -2.23 -11.13 22.94
C VAL A 303 -0.98 -11.17 22.08
N ASN A 304 0.00 -10.35 22.44
CA ASN A 304 1.31 -10.34 21.80
C ASN A 304 2.28 -11.16 22.64
N ASP A 305 2.83 -12.23 22.07
CA ASP A 305 3.87 -13.03 22.71
C ASP A 305 5.24 -12.85 22.02
N THR A 306 6.26 -13.50 22.56
CA THR A 306 7.64 -13.37 22.05
C THR A 306 8.08 -14.54 21.17
N GLU A 307 7.21 -15.51 20.94
CA GLU A 307 7.51 -16.69 20.14
C GLU A 307 7.24 -16.41 18.66
N TYR A 308 8.04 -17.01 17.79
CA TYR A 308 7.87 -16.86 16.35
C TYR A 308 6.80 -17.85 15.89
N GLU A 309 5.65 -17.35 15.42
CA GLU A 309 4.51 -18.16 15.05
C GLU A 309 4.11 -17.95 13.59
N LYS A 310 3.49 -18.97 13.00
CA LYS A 310 2.92 -18.80 11.65
C LYS A 310 1.65 -17.98 11.79
N SER A 311 1.18 -17.38 10.69
CA SER A 311 -0.12 -16.72 10.71
C SER A 311 -1.21 -17.71 11.13
N GLU A 312 -1.88 -17.39 12.23
CA GLU A 312 -2.95 -18.17 12.82
C GLU A 312 -4.29 -17.43 12.65
N ASP A 313 -5.40 -18.17 12.70
CA ASP A 313 -6.73 -17.62 12.51
C ASP A 313 -7.70 -17.99 13.63
N PHE A 314 -8.60 -17.07 13.94
CA PHE A 314 -9.80 -17.32 14.74
C PHE A 314 -11.03 -16.75 14.03
N TYR A 315 -12.22 -17.07 14.52
CA TYR A 315 -13.49 -16.68 13.91
C TYR A 315 -14.33 -15.86 14.89
N ILE A 316 -15.12 -14.93 14.37
CA ILE A 316 -16.16 -14.22 15.12
C ILE A 316 -17.49 -14.59 14.48
N GLU A 317 -18.43 -15.09 15.28
CA GLU A 317 -19.75 -15.53 14.83
C GLU A 317 -20.84 -14.64 15.44
N LEU A 318 -21.72 -14.13 14.59
CA LEU A 318 -22.98 -13.48 14.94
C LEU A 318 -24.08 -14.55 14.99
N SER A 319 -24.89 -14.50 16.03
CA SER A 319 -26.09 -15.35 16.18
C SER A 319 -27.33 -14.62 15.66
N GLU A 320 -28.48 -15.31 15.63
CA GLU A 320 -29.73 -14.75 15.13
C GLU A 320 -30.11 -13.43 15.83
N PRO A 321 -30.50 -12.39 15.06
CA PRO A 321 -30.88 -11.09 15.59
C PRO A 321 -32.22 -11.17 16.31
N VAL A 322 -32.28 -10.57 17.50
CA VAL A 322 -33.50 -10.43 18.30
C VAL A 322 -34.07 -9.03 18.07
N TRP A 323 -35.24 -8.97 17.45
CA TRP A 323 -35.97 -7.71 17.20
C TRP A 323 -36.80 -7.32 18.42
N HIS A 324 -36.60 -6.12 18.96
CA HIS A 324 -37.34 -5.60 20.12
C HIS A 324 -38.51 -4.69 19.72
N LYS A 325 -39.26 -5.07 18.66
CA LYS A 325 -40.50 -4.37 18.27
C LYS A 325 -41.66 -4.87 19.13
N ASN A 326 -42.49 -3.96 19.63
CA ASN A 326 -43.81 -4.30 20.17
C ASN A 326 -44.72 -4.65 18.99
N ILE A 327 -44.62 -5.88 18.49
CA ILE A 327 -45.44 -6.36 17.39
C ILE A 327 -46.85 -6.59 17.96
N GLY A 328 -47.84 -5.79 17.54
CA GLY A 328 -49.25 -6.15 17.65
C GLY A 328 -49.51 -7.40 16.82
N GLU A 329 -50.50 -8.23 17.20
CA GLU A 329 -50.74 -9.59 16.67
C GLU A 329 -51.06 -9.70 15.15
N ASP A 330 -50.87 -8.63 14.37
CA ASP A 330 -51.22 -8.56 12.96
C ASP A 330 -49.97 -8.82 12.09
N ASP A 331 -50.08 -9.85 11.26
CA ASP A 331 -49.02 -10.59 10.53
C ASP A 331 -48.27 -9.80 9.42
N GLU A 332 -48.49 -8.48 9.31
CA GLU A 332 -47.99 -7.64 8.19
C GLU A 332 -46.53 -7.21 8.37
N GLY A 333 -45.98 -7.23 9.59
CA GLY A 333 -44.58 -6.83 9.85
C GLY A 333 -43.54 -7.94 9.68
N ILE A 334 -43.90 -9.09 9.09
CA ILE A 334 -43.01 -10.27 9.03
C ILE A 334 -41.91 -10.15 7.98
N GLU A 335 -42.14 -9.42 6.89
CA GLU A 335 -41.23 -9.39 5.76
C GLU A 335 -40.00 -8.51 6.02
N GLY A 336 -40.14 -7.44 6.81
CA GLY A 336 -39.05 -6.55 7.23
C GLY A 336 -38.22 -7.01 8.45
N LYS A 337 -38.29 -8.28 8.85
CA LYS A 337 -37.58 -8.83 10.01
C LYS A 337 -36.05 -8.67 9.88
N PRO A 338 -35.30 -8.54 10.98
CA PRO A 338 -33.85 -8.43 10.89
C PRO A 338 -33.24 -9.74 10.36
N VAL A 339 -32.31 -9.63 9.41
CA VAL A 339 -31.67 -10.78 8.76
C VAL A 339 -30.16 -10.75 8.98
N LEU A 340 -29.51 -11.91 9.04
CA LEU A 340 -28.05 -11.99 8.99
C LEU A 340 -27.57 -12.04 7.54
N SER A 341 -26.63 -11.17 7.19
CA SER A 341 -25.90 -11.26 5.93
C SER A 341 -24.63 -12.08 6.14
N LEU A 342 -23.50 -11.41 6.40
CA LEU A 342 -22.23 -12.05 6.69
C LEU A 342 -22.09 -12.31 8.20
N ALA A 343 -22.62 -13.46 8.65
CA ALA A 343 -22.67 -13.82 10.06
C ALA A 343 -21.33 -14.27 10.66
N GLN A 344 -20.34 -14.62 9.86
CA GLN A 344 -19.02 -15.07 10.33
C GLN A 344 -17.91 -14.33 9.61
N CYS A 345 -16.90 -13.89 10.36
CA CYS A 345 -15.65 -13.42 9.78
C CYS A 345 -14.45 -14.18 10.36
N LYS A 346 -13.42 -14.32 9.53
CA LYS A 346 -12.14 -14.94 9.87
C LYS A 346 -11.12 -13.84 10.13
N VAL A 347 -10.53 -13.83 11.32
CA VAL A 347 -9.47 -12.89 11.68
C VAL A 347 -8.15 -13.65 11.65
N SER A 348 -7.27 -13.27 10.72
CA SER A 348 -5.92 -13.81 10.64
C SER A 348 -4.95 -12.91 11.38
N ILE A 349 -4.42 -13.43 12.47
CA ILE A 349 -3.32 -12.84 13.22
C ILE A 349 -2.04 -13.09 12.40
N THR A 350 -1.31 -12.02 12.11
CA THR A 350 -0.05 -12.06 11.37
C THR A 350 1.03 -11.36 12.17
N GLU A 351 2.22 -11.95 12.20
CA GLU A 351 3.41 -11.26 12.67
C GLU A 351 3.67 -9.94 11.92
N ASP A 352 4.35 -9.02 12.59
CA ASP A 352 4.63 -7.68 12.08
C ASP A 352 5.31 -7.68 10.70
N LYS A 353 4.69 -6.92 9.79
CA LYS A 353 5.17 -6.69 8.41
C LYS A 353 6.60 -6.18 8.33
N VAL A 354 7.15 -5.62 9.41
CA VAL A 354 8.53 -5.10 9.45
C VAL A 354 9.54 -6.22 9.23
N PHE A 355 9.34 -7.40 9.84
CA PHE A 355 10.24 -8.54 9.67
C PHE A 355 10.02 -9.22 8.32
N ARG A 356 8.75 -9.36 7.90
CA ARG A 356 8.40 -9.95 6.61
C ARG A 356 8.89 -9.10 5.42
N ASN A 357 8.81 -7.77 5.48
CA ASN A 357 9.39 -6.89 4.46
C ASN A 357 10.92 -6.99 4.39
N PHE A 358 11.59 -7.26 5.52
CA PHE A 358 13.04 -7.50 5.53
C PHE A 358 13.38 -8.83 4.85
N VAL A 359 12.63 -9.90 5.14
CA VAL A 359 12.81 -11.23 4.54
C VAL A 359 12.37 -11.28 3.07
N ASP A 360 11.25 -10.64 2.72
CA ASP A 360 10.73 -10.57 1.35
C ASP A 360 11.57 -9.61 0.49
N LYS A 361 12.09 -8.48 1.03
CA LYS A 361 13.15 -7.72 0.33
C LYS A 361 14.37 -8.60 0.11
N ALA A 362 14.82 -9.34 1.12
CA ALA A 362 15.99 -10.21 0.97
C ALA A 362 15.77 -11.33 -0.08
N MET A 363 14.55 -11.88 -0.21
CA MET A 363 14.23 -12.91 -1.21
C MET A 363 13.96 -12.33 -2.62
N THR A 364 13.28 -11.19 -2.74
CA THR A 364 13.01 -10.54 -4.04
C THR A 364 14.28 -9.92 -4.64
N ILE A 365 15.21 -9.43 -3.81
CA ILE A 365 16.54 -8.99 -4.23
C ILE A 365 17.33 -10.13 -4.91
N GLY A 366 17.08 -11.39 -4.52
CA GLY A 366 17.64 -12.57 -5.22
C GLY A 366 16.99 -12.87 -6.58
N GLY A 367 15.76 -12.44 -6.82
CA GLY A 367 15.00 -12.64 -8.06
C GLY A 367 15.12 -11.51 -9.08
N VAL A 368 15.36 -10.27 -8.64
CA VAL A 368 15.46 -9.08 -9.50
C VAL A 368 16.75 -9.05 -10.34
N SER A 369 17.78 -9.82 -9.98
CA SER A 369 19.00 -9.98 -10.79
C SER A 369 18.72 -10.53 -12.21
N ILE A 370 17.60 -11.25 -12.39
CA ILE A 370 17.22 -11.84 -13.67
C ILE A 370 16.58 -10.82 -14.64
N MET A 371 16.07 -9.69 -14.17
CA MET A 371 15.30 -8.75 -15.01
C MET A 371 16.11 -7.53 -15.50
N VAL A 372 17.35 -7.38 -15.04
CA VAL A 372 18.28 -6.32 -15.50
C VAL A 372 19.18 -6.82 -16.66
N GLY A 373 19.13 -8.11 -16.98
CA GLY A 373 20.08 -8.77 -17.87
C GLY A 373 19.85 -8.65 -19.38
N THR A 374 18.75 -8.07 -19.86
CA THR A 374 18.38 -8.13 -21.29
C THR A 374 19.13 -7.13 -22.20
N SER A 375 20.44 -6.98 -22.05
CA SER A 375 21.28 -6.35 -23.10
C SER A 375 22.35 -7.34 -23.58
N SER A 376 22.33 -7.63 -24.88
CA SER A 376 23.40 -8.42 -25.49
C SER A 376 24.75 -7.71 -25.29
N TRP A 377 25.86 -8.45 -25.11
CA TRP A 377 27.17 -7.84 -24.87
C TRP A 377 27.57 -6.85 -25.99
N LYS A 378 27.19 -7.16 -27.25
CA LYS A 378 27.33 -6.25 -28.40
C LYS A 378 26.53 -4.95 -28.24
N GLN A 379 25.37 -5.03 -27.62
CA GLN A 379 24.50 -3.88 -27.39
C GLN A 379 25.07 -2.96 -26.29
N GLN A 380 25.76 -3.48 -25.28
CA GLN A 380 26.48 -2.66 -24.30
C GLN A 380 27.58 -1.80 -24.94
N PHE A 381 28.34 -2.36 -25.90
CA PHE A 381 29.31 -1.59 -26.67
C PHE A 381 28.66 -0.57 -27.60
N LYS A 382 27.52 -0.92 -28.20
CA LYS A 382 26.75 0.00 -29.05
C LYS A 382 26.26 1.19 -28.23
N GLU A 383 25.63 0.93 -27.08
CA GLU A 383 25.13 1.93 -26.13
C GLU A 383 26.24 2.79 -25.53
N ALA A 384 27.44 2.23 -25.31
CA ALA A 384 28.59 2.97 -24.81
C ALA A 384 29.12 4.01 -25.82
N ILE A 385 28.98 3.75 -27.13
CA ILE A 385 29.49 4.59 -28.21
C ILE A 385 28.41 5.55 -28.76
N THR A 386 27.12 5.21 -28.60
CA THR A 386 26.02 6.05 -29.08
C THR A 386 25.77 7.24 -28.16
N LEU A 387 25.63 8.41 -28.79
CA LEU A 387 25.19 9.65 -28.16
C LEU A 387 23.68 9.76 -28.32
N GLU A 388 22.93 9.59 -27.23
CA GLU A 388 21.50 9.85 -27.18
C GLU A 388 21.23 11.17 -26.44
N PRO A 389 20.33 12.04 -26.92
CA PRO A 389 19.95 13.27 -26.23
C PRO A 389 19.12 12.96 -24.98
N GLU A 390 19.25 13.81 -23.95
CA GLU A 390 18.56 13.67 -22.66
C GLU A 390 17.03 13.83 -22.77
N GLU A 391 16.54 14.48 -23.84
CA GLU A 391 15.12 14.65 -24.17
C GLU A 391 14.82 14.21 -25.61
N GLU A 392 13.72 13.46 -25.81
CA GLU A 392 13.26 13.02 -27.14
C GLU A 392 12.96 14.25 -28.03
N GLY A 393 13.79 14.48 -29.05
CA GLY A 393 13.66 15.56 -30.02
C GLY A 393 14.56 16.78 -29.79
N GLY A 394 15.39 16.77 -28.73
CA GLY A 394 16.34 17.85 -28.43
C GLY A 394 17.59 17.82 -29.32
N GLN A 395 18.13 19.00 -29.66
CA GLN A 395 19.44 19.10 -30.29
C GLN A 395 20.54 18.73 -29.28
N ILE A 396 21.52 17.94 -29.72
CA ILE A 396 22.65 17.51 -28.87
C ILE A 396 23.44 18.74 -28.41
N THR A 397 23.40 19.05 -27.12
CA THR A 397 24.07 20.22 -26.54
C THR A 397 25.59 20.01 -26.55
N LEU A 398 26.37 21.08 -26.70
CA LEU A 398 27.84 21.05 -26.60
C LEU A 398 28.32 20.43 -25.28
N LYS A 399 27.56 20.65 -24.20
CA LYS A 399 27.82 20.06 -22.88
C LYS A 399 27.68 18.53 -22.90
N ASP A 400 26.66 18.00 -23.57
CA ASP A 400 26.40 16.55 -23.64
C ASP A 400 27.46 15.84 -24.47
N LYS A 401 27.93 16.48 -25.56
CA LYS A 401 29.06 15.99 -26.35
C LYS A 401 30.34 15.93 -25.52
N ILE A 402 30.66 17.01 -24.80
CA ILE A 402 31.85 17.07 -23.94
C ILE A 402 31.76 16.00 -22.84
N MET A 403 30.62 15.88 -22.16
CA MET A 403 30.39 14.88 -21.12
C MET A 403 30.48 13.44 -21.67
N HIS A 404 29.96 13.20 -22.86
CA HIS A 404 30.09 11.89 -23.51
C HIS A 404 31.55 11.57 -23.85
N TYR A 405 32.31 12.48 -24.49
CA TYR A 405 33.71 12.22 -24.83
C TYR A 405 34.61 12.04 -23.60
N VAL A 406 34.37 12.80 -22.53
CA VAL A 406 35.11 12.67 -21.27
C VAL A 406 34.77 11.34 -20.56
N SER A 407 33.53 10.87 -20.66
CA SER A 407 33.10 9.60 -20.05
C SER A 407 33.31 8.37 -20.93
N LEU A 408 33.60 8.52 -22.22
CA LEU A 408 33.74 7.42 -23.19
C LEU A 408 34.81 6.38 -22.80
N PRO A 409 36.02 6.75 -22.32
CA PRO A 409 36.99 5.77 -21.83
C PRO A 409 36.44 4.92 -20.69
N TRP A 410 35.69 5.53 -19.76
CA TRP A 410 35.06 4.84 -18.64
C TRP A 410 33.89 3.98 -19.09
N LYS A 411 33.06 4.45 -20.04
CA LYS A 411 31.95 3.67 -20.61
C LYS A 411 32.44 2.42 -21.34
N LEU A 412 33.51 2.52 -22.12
CA LEU A 412 34.13 1.37 -22.78
C LEU A 412 34.76 0.40 -21.77
N LEU A 413 35.34 0.92 -20.69
CA LEU A 413 35.87 0.11 -19.60
C LEU A 413 34.77 -0.68 -18.89
N PHE A 414 33.58 -0.10 -18.69
CA PHE A 414 32.43 -0.81 -18.13
C PHE A 414 31.78 -1.79 -19.10
N ALA A 415 31.79 -1.52 -20.42
CA ALA A 415 31.27 -2.44 -21.44
C ALA A 415 32.10 -3.73 -21.60
N LEU A 416 33.35 -3.75 -21.10
CA LEU A 416 34.17 -4.97 -21.03
C LEU A 416 33.62 -5.99 -20.02
N ILE A 417 32.77 -5.56 -19.08
CA ILE A 417 32.11 -6.46 -18.13
C ILE A 417 30.95 -7.16 -18.83
N PRO A 418 30.92 -8.50 -18.89
CA PRO A 418 29.88 -9.22 -19.61
C PRO A 418 28.50 -9.09 -18.91
N PRO A 419 27.38 -9.19 -19.66
CA PRO A 419 26.03 -9.15 -19.10
C PRO A 419 25.79 -10.23 -18.03
N THR A 420 24.89 -9.94 -17.09
CA THR A 420 24.54 -10.82 -15.96
C THR A 420 23.82 -12.12 -16.38
N ASP A 421 23.35 -12.21 -17.62
CA ASP A 421 22.65 -13.38 -18.17
C ASP A 421 23.57 -14.61 -18.33
N TYR A 422 24.88 -14.41 -18.47
CA TYR A 422 25.82 -15.53 -18.63
C TYR A 422 26.06 -16.25 -17.29
N PHE A 423 25.73 -17.55 -17.25
CA PHE A 423 25.94 -18.43 -16.09
C PHE A 423 25.40 -17.87 -14.76
N LYS A 424 24.18 -17.31 -14.79
CA LYS A 424 23.52 -16.76 -13.59
C LYS A 424 24.39 -15.72 -12.86
N GLY A 425 25.06 -14.83 -13.60
CA GLY A 425 25.86 -13.73 -13.05
C GLY A 425 27.31 -14.06 -12.69
N TRP A 426 27.70 -15.34 -12.59
CA TRP A 426 29.06 -15.70 -12.13
C TRP A 426 30.19 -15.17 -13.02
N VAL A 427 29.97 -15.12 -14.33
CA VAL A 427 30.98 -14.61 -15.27
C VAL A 427 31.13 -13.10 -15.12
N CYS A 428 30.01 -12.37 -14.96
CA CYS A 428 30.01 -10.94 -14.67
C CYS A 428 30.74 -10.66 -13.36
N PHE A 429 30.43 -11.41 -12.30
CA PHE A 429 31.03 -11.27 -10.97
C PHE A 429 32.55 -11.46 -10.98
N CYS A 430 33.05 -12.56 -11.56
CA CYS A 430 34.48 -12.84 -11.61
C CYS A 430 35.26 -11.82 -12.45
N VAL A 431 34.72 -11.42 -13.61
CA VAL A 431 35.36 -10.43 -14.49
C VAL A 431 35.36 -9.05 -13.84
N ALA A 432 34.28 -8.67 -13.15
CA ALA A 432 34.21 -7.42 -12.41
C ALA A 432 35.24 -7.35 -11.28
N ILE A 433 35.36 -8.40 -10.45
CA ILE A 433 36.38 -8.45 -9.38
C ILE A 433 37.79 -8.33 -9.93
N PHE A 434 38.08 -9.04 -11.02
CA PHE A 434 39.40 -8.97 -11.67
C PHE A 434 39.69 -7.56 -12.19
N MET A 435 38.74 -6.92 -12.86
CA MET A 435 38.88 -5.55 -13.38
C MET A 435 39.05 -4.52 -12.27
N ILE A 436 38.32 -4.65 -11.15
CA ILE A 436 38.48 -3.78 -9.98
C ILE A 436 39.86 -3.99 -9.35
N GLY A 437 40.31 -5.24 -9.21
CA GLY A 437 41.66 -5.56 -8.71
C GLY A 437 42.77 -4.97 -9.58
N MET A 438 42.61 -5.04 -10.90
CA MET A 438 43.55 -4.44 -11.85
C MET A 438 43.53 -2.91 -11.79
N LEU A 439 42.34 -2.30 -11.75
CA LEU A 439 42.19 -0.85 -11.70
C LEU A 439 42.74 -0.27 -10.39
N THR A 440 42.47 -0.92 -9.26
CA THR A 440 42.99 -0.52 -7.95
C THR A 440 44.51 -0.65 -7.87
N ALA A 441 45.10 -1.69 -8.49
CA ALA A 441 46.55 -1.80 -8.63
C ALA A 441 47.14 -0.65 -9.44
N VAL A 442 46.56 -0.33 -10.60
CA VAL A 442 46.99 0.79 -11.45
C VAL A 442 46.88 2.12 -10.71
N ILE A 443 45.78 2.37 -10.00
CA ILE A 443 45.59 3.59 -9.21
C ILE A 443 46.61 3.67 -8.07
N GLY A 444 46.93 2.54 -7.42
CA GLY A 444 47.97 2.45 -6.41
C GLY A 444 49.35 2.82 -6.96
N ASP A 445 49.71 2.28 -8.11
CA ASP A 445 51.00 2.56 -8.78
C ASP A 445 51.09 4.03 -9.21
N VAL A 446 50.03 4.59 -9.79
CA VAL A 446 49.97 6.01 -10.17
C VAL A 446 50.06 6.90 -8.93
N ALA A 447 49.40 6.55 -7.83
CA ALA A 447 49.46 7.30 -6.59
C ALA A 447 50.84 7.26 -5.93
N SER A 448 51.57 6.14 -6.02
CA SER A 448 52.95 6.04 -5.55
C SER A 448 53.89 6.86 -6.45
N HIS A 449 53.76 6.77 -7.77
CA HIS A 449 54.53 7.62 -8.69
C HIS A 449 54.29 9.12 -8.47
N PHE A 450 53.05 9.52 -8.22
CA PHE A 450 52.71 10.89 -7.84
C PHE A 450 53.28 11.28 -6.46
N GLY A 451 53.25 10.36 -5.49
CA GLY A 451 53.90 10.56 -4.19
C GLY A 451 55.40 10.83 -4.33
N CYS A 452 56.08 10.07 -5.17
CA CYS A 452 57.49 10.25 -5.47
C CYS A 452 57.81 11.60 -6.14
N THR A 453 56.94 12.13 -7.01
CA THR A 453 57.18 13.42 -7.69
C THR A 453 56.90 14.63 -6.80
N VAL A 454 55.96 14.52 -5.86
CA VAL A 454 55.59 15.59 -4.92
C VAL A 454 56.36 15.50 -3.59
N GLY A 455 57.08 14.40 -3.34
CA GLY A 455 57.83 14.17 -2.10
C GLY A 455 56.95 13.74 -0.92
N LEU A 456 55.78 13.15 -1.20
CA LEU A 456 54.86 12.63 -0.19
C LEU A 456 55.16 11.16 0.10
N LYS A 457 55.02 10.74 1.36
CA LYS A 457 55.10 9.32 1.73
C LYS A 457 53.95 8.55 1.09
N ASP A 458 54.21 7.32 0.64
CA ASP A 458 53.21 6.43 0.02
C ASP A 458 51.98 6.21 0.92
N SER A 459 52.17 6.21 2.24
CA SER A 459 51.06 6.11 3.19
C SER A 459 50.11 7.32 3.15
N VAL A 460 50.64 8.52 2.88
CA VAL A 460 49.87 9.76 2.84
C VAL A 460 49.11 9.88 1.53
N THR A 461 49.73 9.50 0.40
CA THR A 461 49.06 9.46 -0.91
C THR A 461 47.97 8.40 -0.95
N ALA A 462 48.21 7.21 -0.38
CA ALA A 462 47.19 6.17 -0.26
C ALA A 462 45.97 6.63 0.55
N VAL A 463 46.17 7.26 1.72
CA VAL A 463 45.05 7.71 2.57
C VAL A 463 44.33 8.93 1.99
N SER A 464 45.03 9.85 1.33
CA SER A 464 44.43 11.13 0.94
C SER A 464 43.82 11.11 -0.46
N LEU A 465 44.43 10.38 -1.40
CA LEU A 465 43.99 10.35 -2.80
C LEU A 465 43.25 9.05 -3.14
N VAL A 466 43.80 7.90 -2.74
CA VAL A 466 43.20 6.60 -3.08
C VAL A 466 41.96 6.33 -2.24
N ALA A 467 42.03 6.50 -0.91
CA ALA A 467 40.89 6.26 -0.04
C ALA A 467 39.74 7.27 -0.24
N MET A 468 40.05 8.51 -0.62
CA MET A 468 39.01 9.49 -1.00
C MET A 468 38.31 9.07 -2.30
N GLY A 469 39.07 8.58 -3.29
CA GLY A 469 38.52 8.08 -4.55
C GLY A 469 37.57 6.89 -4.38
N THR A 470 37.81 6.00 -3.41
CA THR A 470 36.93 4.86 -3.12
C THR A 470 35.74 5.23 -2.23
N SER A 471 35.88 6.20 -1.32
CA SER A 471 34.81 6.58 -0.37
C SER A 471 33.79 7.59 -0.94
N LEU A 472 34.17 8.37 -1.95
CA LEU A 472 33.28 9.36 -2.58
C LEU A 472 32.07 8.71 -3.28
N PRO A 473 32.21 7.64 -4.10
CA PRO A 473 31.08 6.93 -4.68
C PRO A 473 30.07 6.44 -3.63
N ASP A 474 30.55 5.86 -2.54
CA ASP A 474 29.72 5.35 -1.44
C ASP A 474 28.94 6.49 -0.76
N THR A 475 29.57 7.66 -0.64
CA THR A 475 28.94 8.88 -0.11
C THR A 475 27.81 9.36 -1.02
N PHE A 476 28.02 9.38 -2.34
CA PHE A 476 26.99 9.81 -3.31
C PHE A 476 25.85 8.79 -3.43
N ALA A 477 26.14 7.50 -3.36
CA ALA A 477 25.13 6.45 -3.32
C ALA A 477 24.24 6.57 -2.07
N SER A 478 24.84 6.82 -0.91
CA SER A 478 24.14 7.03 0.36
C SER A 478 23.29 8.30 0.35
N LYS A 479 23.81 9.40 -0.22
CA LYS A 479 23.07 10.65 -0.43
C LYS A 479 21.85 10.45 -1.34
N THR A 480 22.02 9.74 -2.45
CA THR A 480 20.93 9.48 -3.40
C THR A 480 19.83 8.63 -2.78
N ALA A 481 20.21 7.62 -1.98
CA ALA A 481 19.28 6.79 -1.22
C ALA A 481 18.46 7.61 -0.19
N ALA A 482 19.09 8.60 0.45
CA ALA A 482 18.42 9.47 1.41
C ALA A 482 17.42 10.44 0.75
N ILE A 483 17.70 10.91 -0.48
CA ILE A 483 16.83 11.86 -1.20
C ILE A 483 15.59 11.14 -1.78
N GLN A 484 15.74 9.88 -2.20
CA GLN A 484 14.66 9.12 -2.83
C GLN A 484 13.71 8.46 -1.81
N ASP A 485 14.13 8.34 -0.56
CA ASP A 485 13.35 7.72 0.51
C ASP A 485 12.81 8.78 1.47
N LYS A 486 11.50 8.73 1.78
CA LYS A 486 10.84 9.73 2.62
C LYS A 486 11.38 9.76 4.06
N TRP A 487 11.86 8.62 4.54
CA TRP A 487 12.38 8.44 5.91
C TRP A 487 13.89 8.23 5.96
N ALA A 488 14.58 8.21 4.81
CA ALA A 488 16.03 8.04 4.68
C ALA A 488 16.64 6.75 5.29
N ASP A 489 15.84 5.80 5.78
CA ASP A 489 16.29 4.55 6.40
C ASP A 489 17.15 3.70 5.45
N SER A 490 16.84 3.74 4.16
CA SER A 490 17.62 3.07 3.11
C SER A 490 19.06 3.57 3.00
N SER A 491 19.38 4.76 3.53
CA SER A 491 20.74 5.33 3.57
C SER A 491 21.58 4.70 4.67
N ILE A 492 20.97 4.38 5.83
CA ILE A 492 21.65 3.77 6.97
C ILE A 492 22.19 2.38 6.58
N GLY A 493 21.38 1.60 5.86
CA GLY A 493 21.78 0.29 5.34
C GLY A 493 22.99 0.37 4.38
N ASN A 494 23.03 1.39 3.51
CA ASN A 494 24.16 1.58 2.60
C ASN A 494 25.45 1.97 3.33
N VAL A 495 25.36 2.90 4.30
CA VAL A 495 26.54 3.36 5.04
C VAL A 495 27.11 2.23 5.89
N THR A 496 26.23 1.44 6.52
CA THR A 496 26.65 0.29 7.34
C THR A 496 27.17 -0.86 6.49
N GLY A 497 26.56 -1.13 5.33
CA GLY A 497 27.00 -2.12 4.35
C GLY A 497 28.39 -1.81 3.78
N SER A 498 28.58 -0.62 3.21
CA SER A 498 29.87 -0.19 2.65
C SER A 498 31.00 -0.20 3.71
N ASN A 499 30.74 0.28 4.92
CA ASN A 499 31.74 0.23 6.00
C ASN A 499 32.07 -1.19 6.43
N ALA A 500 31.07 -2.09 6.49
CA ALA A 500 31.32 -3.49 6.82
C ALA A 500 32.19 -4.15 5.75
N VAL A 501 31.92 -3.93 4.45
CA VAL A 501 32.73 -4.49 3.36
C VAL A 501 34.15 -3.92 3.37
N ASN A 502 34.31 -2.59 3.48
CA ASN A 502 35.62 -1.95 3.46
C ASN A 502 36.50 -2.38 4.66
N VAL A 503 35.92 -2.53 5.86
CA VAL A 503 36.67 -2.87 7.07
C VAL A 503 36.86 -4.38 7.22
N PHE A 504 35.79 -5.18 7.14
CA PHE A 504 35.88 -6.63 7.34
C PHE A 504 36.48 -7.34 6.13
N LEU A 505 36.06 -7.00 4.91
CA LEU A 505 36.56 -7.67 3.71
C LEU A 505 37.94 -7.13 3.31
N GLY A 506 38.11 -5.80 3.35
CA GLY A 506 39.36 -5.14 2.95
C GLY A 506 40.52 -5.42 3.90
N ILE A 507 40.41 -4.98 5.16
CA ILE A 507 41.51 -5.11 6.14
C ILE A 507 41.49 -6.50 6.80
N GLY A 508 40.30 -6.99 7.15
CA GLY A 508 40.13 -8.24 7.90
C GLY A 508 40.64 -9.48 7.18
N ILE A 509 40.32 -9.65 5.89
CA ILE A 509 40.77 -10.82 5.11
C ILE A 509 42.28 -10.77 4.87
N ALA A 510 42.83 -9.59 4.53
CA ALA A 510 44.27 -9.44 4.33
C ALA A 510 45.05 -9.75 5.61
N TRP A 511 44.59 -9.27 6.77
CA TRP A 511 45.19 -9.57 8.07
C TRP A 511 45.04 -11.04 8.46
N ALA A 512 43.89 -11.66 8.18
CA ALA A 512 43.68 -13.09 8.43
C ALA A 512 44.64 -13.95 7.59
N ILE A 513 44.72 -13.68 6.28
CA ILE A 513 45.64 -14.38 5.38
C ILE A 513 47.09 -14.18 5.82
N ALA A 514 47.49 -12.94 6.15
CA ALA A 514 48.84 -12.66 6.62
C ALA A 514 49.15 -13.43 7.92
N SER A 515 48.22 -13.43 8.88
CA SER A 515 48.36 -14.19 10.14
C SER A 515 48.54 -15.69 9.88
N PHE A 516 47.77 -16.27 8.96
CA PHE A 516 47.90 -17.68 8.57
C PHE A 516 49.24 -17.99 7.89
N VAL A 517 49.70 -17.11 6.99
CA VAL A 517 50.99 -17.29 6.30
C VAL A 517 52.16 -17.19 7.29
N HIS A 518 52.11 -16.23 8.22
CA HIS A 518 53.11 -16.08 9.27
C HIS A 518 53.12 -17.28 10.23
N PHE A 519 51.95 -17.79 10.60
CA PHE A 519 51.82 -19.03 11.38
C PHE A 519 52.44 -20.23 10.64
N TYR A 520 52.17 -20.39 9.35
CA TYR A 520 52.72 -21.48 8.54
C TYR A 520 54.24 -21.39 8.36
N ARG A 521 54.78 -20.17 8.24
CA ARG A 521 56.22 -19.93 8.09
C ARG A 521 56.98 -19.85 9.43
N GLY A 522 56.29 -19.99 10.56
CA GLY A 522 56.87 -19.91 11.90
C GLY A 522 57.41 -18.52 12.29
N THR A 523 57.01 -17.46 11.59
CA THR A 523 57.41 -16.09 11.88
C THR A 523 56.31 -15.38 12.68
N LYS A 524 56.67 -14.44 13.56
CA LYS A 524 55.68 -13.65 14.30
C LYS A 524 55.11 -12.56 13.41
N PHE A 525 53.79 -12.52 13.30
CA PHE A 525 53.06 -11.38 12.74
C PHE A 525 53.03 -10.27 13.81
N VAL A 526 53.51 -9.08 13.48
CA VAL A 526 53.51 -7.90 14.38
C VAL A 526 52.57 -6.86 13.81
#